data_AF-A0A0W0XXN7-F1
#
_entry.id   AF-A0A0W0XXN7-F1
#
_cell.length_a   1.000
_cell.length_b   1.000
_cell.length_c   1.000
_cell.angle_alpha   90.00
_cell.angle_beta   90.00
_cell.angle_gamma   90.00
#
_symmetry.space_group_name_H-M   'P 1'
#
loop_
_entity.id
_entity.type
_entity.pdbx_description
1 polymer ?
#
loop_
_entity_poly.entity_id
_entity_poly.type
_entity_poly.pdbx_seq_one_letter_code
_entity_poly.pdbx_strand_id
1 'polypeptide(L)' 'MNRNSRLKVYQGMIQFLLESTNYTFETIADFTSYSVKEIRSIYLNQKLPEKLLSEKQLIKLYLIILDIHTSKTNVQKLFE' A
#
# COMPACT_ATOMS: atom_id res chain seq x y z
N MET A 1 -11.80 8.36 -12.95
CA MET A 1 -10.66 7.42 -13.01
C MET A 1 -11.19 6.05 -13.41
N ASN A 2 -10.62 5.37 -14.42
CA ASN A 2 -11.12 4.05 -14.83
C ASN A 2 -10.61 2.95 -13.86
N ARG A 3 -11.29 1.80 -13.81
CA ARG A 3 -10.96 0.70 -12.86
C ARG A 3 -9.51 0.22 -12.99
N ASN A 4 -8.98 0.20 -14.21
CA ASN A 4 -7.62 -0.27 -14.49
C ASN A 4 -6.56 0.69 -13.93
N SER A 5 -6.75 2.00 -14.08
CA SER A 5 -5.87 3.01 -13.48
C SER A 5 -5.89 2.93 -11.95
N ARG A 6 -7.08 2.71 -11.36
CA ARG A 6 -7.23 2.60 -9.91
C ARG A 6 -6.52 1.36 -9.35
N LEU A 7 -6.65 0.23 -10.05
CA LEU A 7 -5.93 -0.99 -9.74
C LEU A 7 -4.42 -0.77 -9.73
N LYS A 8 -3.86 -0.15 -10.78
CA LYS A 8 -2.42 0.14 -10.86
C LYS A 8 -1.93 0.99 -9.71
N VAL A 9 -2.72 1.98 -9.27
CA VAL A 9 -2.38 2.79 -8.10
C VAL A 9 -2.31 1.95 -6.83
N TYR A 10 -3.30 1.09 -6.57
CA TYR A 10 -3.28 0.23 -5.39
C TYR A 10 -2.16 -0.82 -5.44
N GLN A 11 -1.84 -1.35 -6.63
CA GLN A 11 -0.66 -2.20 -6.81
C GLN A 11 0.62 -1.46 -6.44
N GLY A 12 0.80 -0.23 -6.92
CA GLY A 12 1.95 0.60 -6.57
C GLY A 12 2.03 0.91 -5.07
N MET A 13 0.89 1.18 -4.41
CA MET A 13 0.85 1.37 -2.96
C MET A 13 1.28 0.11 -2.20
N ILE A 14 0.75 -1.06 -2.59
CA ILE A 14 1.11 -2.34 -1.94
C ILE A 14 2.59 -2.65 -2.20
N GLN A 15 3.08 -2.47 -3.44
CA GLN A 15 4.49 -2.64 -3.78
C GLN A 15 5.38 -1.78 -2.86
N PHE A 16 5.08 -0.48 -2.77
CA PHE A 16 5.84 0.44 -1.95
C PHE A 16 5.87 0.01 -0.49
N LEU A 17 4.73 -0.42 0.07
CA LEU A 17 4.66 -0.90 1.45
C LEU A 17 5.53 -2.14 1.67
N LEU A 18 5.56 -3.08 0.72
CA LEU A 18 6.40 -4.27 0.80
C LEU A 18 7.89 -3.95 0.69
N GLU A 19 8.27 -2.96 -0.12
CA GLU A 19 9.69 -2.62 -0.36
C GLU A 19 10.27 -1.67 0.68
N SER A 20 9.47 -0.73 1.18
CA SER A 20 9.90 0.30 2.13
C SER A 20 9.79 -0.12 3.60
N THR A 21 9.23 -1.30 3.87
CA THR A 21 9.03 -1.84 5.21
C THR A 21 9.29 -3.35 5.22
N ASN A 22 9.23 -3.99 6.39
CA ASN A 22 9.24 -5.45 6.52
C ASN A 22 7.81 -6.04 6.55
N TYR A 23 6.81 -5.31 6.05
CA TYR A 23 5.43 -5.78 6.06
C TYR A 23 5.22 -6.93 5.09
N THR A 24 4.39 -7.88 5.51
CA THR A 24 3.89 -8.94 4.64
C THR A 24 2.47 -8.61 4.16
N PHE A 25 1.90 -9.42 3.26
CA PHE A 25 0.48 -9.26 2.89
C PHE A 25 -0.46 -9.39 4.09
N GLU A 26 -0.10 -10.24 5.05
CA GLU A 26 -0.80 -10.43 6.31
C GLU A 26 -0.75 -9.14 7.14
N THR A 27 0.44 -8.55 7.31
CA THR A 27 0.58 -7.27 8.03
C THR A 27 -0.21 -6.14 7.38
N ILE A 28 -0.17 -6.04 6.05
CA ILE A 28 -0.95 -5.03 5.31
C ILE A 28 -2.46 -5.27 5.49
N ALA A 29 -2.90 -6.53 5.47
CA ALA A 29 -4.29 -6.91 5.72
C ALA A 29 -4.72 -6.72 7.19
N ASP A 30 -3.81 -6.67 8.15
CA ASP A 30 -4.16 -6.33 9.54
C ASP A 30 -4.33 -4.81 9.69
N PHE A 31 -3.51 -4.02 9.01
CA PHE A 31 -3.58 -2.55 9.04
C PHE A 31 -4.66 -1.96 8.13
N THR A 32 -5.15 -2.74 7.18
CA THR A 32 -6.23 -2.35 6.28
C THR A 32 -7.42 -3.26 6.54
N SER A 33 -8.67 -2.81 6.44
CA SER A 33 -9.81 -3.74 6.56
C SER A 33 -10.00 -4.60 5.30
N TYR A 34 -8.92 -4.93 4.60
CA TYR A 34 -8.88 -5.93 3.54
C TYR A 34 -8.43 -7.25 4.12
N SER A 35 -9.01 -8.35 3.63
CA SER A 35 -8.45 -9.67 3.86
C SER A 35 -7.13 -9.85 3.09
N VAL A 36 -6.29 -10.77 3.57
CA VAL A 36 -5.06 -11.19 2.86
C VAL A 36 -5.36 -11.59 1.41
N LYS A 37 -6.51 -12.25 1.18
CA LYS A 37 -6.97 -12.64 -0.16
C LYS A 37 -7.24 -11.44 -1.06
N GLU A 38 -7.84 -10.38 -0.52
CA GLU A 38 -8.09 -9.14 -1.26
C GLU A 38 -6.80 -8.41 -1.58
N ILE A 39 -5.86 -8.31 -0.64
CA ILE A 39 -4.53 -7.74 -0.88
C ILE A 39 -3.80 -8.51 -1.99
N ARG A 40 -3.77 -9.84 -1.91
CA ARG A 40 -3.19 -10.70 -2.95
C ARG A 40 -3.92 -10.56 -4.29
N SER A 41 -5.25 -10.40 -4.28
CA SER A 41 -6.04 -10.21 -5.49
C SER A 41 -5.71 -8.90 -6.21
N ILE A 42 -5.55 -7.82 -5.45
CA ILE A 42 -5.15 -6.51 -5.99
C ILE A 42 -3.74 -6.60 -6.56
N TYR A 43 -2.82 -7.15 -5.77
CA TYR A 43 -1.39 -7.12 -6.09
C TYR A 43 -0.99 -8.14 -7.18
N LEU A 44 -1.32 -9.42 -6.99
CA LEU A 44 -0.93 -10.52 -7.88
C LEU A 44 -1.92 -10.72 -9.03
N ASN A 45 -3.20 -10.78 -8.70
CA ASN A 45 -4.24 -11.20 -9.66
C ASN A 45 -4.84 -10.04 -10.45
N GLN A 46 -4.32 -8.81 -10.27
CA GLN A 46 -4.76 -7.62 -10.98
C GLN A 46 -6.28 -7.42 -10.92
N LYS A 47 -6.90 -7.76 -9.79
CA LYS A 47 -8.35 -7.72 -9.62
C LYS A 47 -8.74 -6.95 -8.36
N LEU A 48 -9.48 -5.87 -8.57
CA LEU A 48 -10.12 -5.11 -7.50
C LEU A 48 -11.26 -5.91 -6.88
N PRO A 49 -11.38 -5.94 -5.53
CA PRO A 49 -12.55 -6.46 -4.86
C PRO A 49 -13.82 -5.72 -5.31
N GLU A 50 -14.96 -6.42 -5.38
CA GLU A 50 -16.23 -5.82 -5.80
C GLU A 50 -16.78 -4.81 -4.78
N LYS A 51 -16.45 -5.00 -3.50
CA LYS A 51 -16.79 -4.08 -2.40
C LYS A 51 -15.52 -3.45 -1.86
N LEU A 52 -15.27 -2.20 -2.27
CA LEU A 52 -14.11 -1.41 -1.88
C LEU A 52 -14.42 -0.60 -0.62
N LEU A 53 -14.86 -1.28 0.44
CA LEU A 53 -15.28 -0.62 1.69
C LEU A 53 -14.10 0.05 2.44
N SER A 54 -12.86 -0.31 2.10
CA SER A 54 -11.66 -0.05 2.93
C SER A 54 -10.53 0.70 2.21
N GLU A 55 -10.78 1.28 1.04
CA GLU A 55 -9.74 2.01 0.28
C GLU A 55 -9.07 3.13 1.09
N LYS A 56 -9.85 3.80 1.93
CA LYS A 56 -9.36 4.87 2.79
C LYS A 56 -8.25 4.38 3.72
N GLN A 57 -8.29 3.14 4.18
CA GLN A 57 -7.27 2.61 5.10
C GLN A 57 -5.98 2.25 4.38
N LEU A 58 -6.06 1.65 3.20
CA LEU A 58 -4.86 1.39 2.39
C LEU A 58 -4.17 2.70 2.00
N ILE A 59 -4.93 3.71 1.60
CA ILE A 59 -4.39 5.05 1.28
C ILE A 59 -3.76 5.68 2.53
N LYS A 60 -4.42 5.60 3.69
CA LYS A 60 -3.87 6.12 4.95
C LYS A 60 -2.55 5.45 5.33
N LEU A 61 -2.51 4.11 5.28
CA LEU A 61 -1.31 3.35 5.60
C LEU A 61 -0.16 3.74 4.66
N TYR A 62 -0.43 3.81 3.36
CA TYR A 62 0.54 4.27 2.37
C TYR A 62 1.08 5.67 2.69
N LEU A 63 0.20 6.63 2.97
CA LEU A 63 0.61 8.01 3.28
C LEU A 63 1.45 8.10 4.56
N ILE A 64 1.13 7.35 5.60
CA ILE A 64 1.90 7.32 6.85
C ILE A 64 3.31 6.78 6.60
N ILE A 65 3.42 5.65 5.89
CA ILE A 65 4.74 5.05 5.60
C ILE A 65 5.55 5.93 4.65
N LEU A 66 4.90 6.54 3.65
CA LEU A 66 5.55 7.47 2.73
C LEU A 66 6.15 8.65 3.49
N ASP A 67 5.39 9.28 4.39
CA ASP A 67 5.85 10.42 5.19
C ASP A 67 7.05 10.06 6.07
N ILE A 68 7.00 8.89 6.73
CA ILE A 68 8.12 8.37 7.52
C ILE A 68 9.34 8.12 6.65
N HIS A 69 9.17 7.52 5.47
CA HIS A 69 10.27 7.21 4.56
C HIS A 69 10.92 8.48 4.02
N THR A 70 10.13 9.46 3.56
CA THR A 70 10.63 10.75 3.06
C THR A 70 11.34 11.53 4.17
N SER A 71 10.82 11.49 5.40
CA SER A 71 11.46 12.13 6.56
C SER A 71 12.82 11.50 6.89
N LYS A 72 12.93 10.16 6.88
CA LYS A 72 14.21 9.45 7.08
C LYS A 72 15.24 9.77 6.00
N THR A 73 14.82 9.80 4.74
CA THR A 73 15.70 10.14 3.61
C THR A 73 16.26 11.56 3.75
N ASN A 74 15.44 12.51 4.22
CA ASN A 74 15.91 13.88 4.44
C ASN A 74 16.94 13.97 5.58
N VAL A 75 16.79 13.17 6.64
CA VAL A 75 17.78 13.10 7.72
C VAL A 75 19.10 12.50 7.23
N GLN A 76 19.07 11.42 6.46
CA GLN A 76 20.30 10.80 5.92
C GLN A 76 21.11 11.77 5.05
N LYS A 77 20.44 12.53 4.17
CA LYS A 77 21.08 13.55 3.31
C LYS A 77 21.72 14.71 4.07
N LEU A 78 21.41 14.92 5.35
CA LEU A 78 22.06 15.94 6.17
C LEU A 78 23.42 15.48 6.73
N PHE A 79 23.72 14.18 6.65
CA PHE A 79 24.96 13.58 7.14
C PHE A 79 25.86 13.04 6.00
N GLU A 80 25.52 13.35 4.74
CA GLU A 80 26.32 13.10 3.53
C GLU A 80 26.97 14.40 3.04
#